data_AF-A0A8D2LAR9-F1
#
_entry.id   AF-A0A8D2LAR9-F1
#
_cell.length_a   1.000
_cell.length_b   1.000
_cell.length_c   1.000
_cell.angle_alpha   90.00
_cell.angle_beta   90.00
_cell.angle_gamma   90.00
#
_symmetry.space_group_name_H-M   'P 1'
#
loop_
_entity.id
_entity.type
_entity.pdbx_description
1 polymer ?
#
loop_
_entity_poly.entity_id
_entity_poly.type
_entity_poly.pdbx_seq_one_letter_code
_entity_poly.pdbx_strand_id
1 'polypeptide(L)'
;MSVGILEPHIHPTLLNTVEFLWDPTKRTSVFVQVHCISTEFTLRKNGGEKGVPFRIQVDTFRSNEKDEHVEHLHSASCLIKVFKPKGADRKQKTDREKIEKQSLQEREKYQPSYESTMLTEVRVLFLFINLHSNNL
;
A
#
# COMPACT_ATOMS: atom_id res chain seq x y z
N MET A 1 17.04 0.60 3.86
CA MET A 1 17.50 0.63 2.46
C MET A 1 16.96 -0.59 1.74
N SER A 2 16.68 -0.46 0.44
CA SER A 2 16.28 -1.58 -0.42
C SER A 2 17.46 -2.54 -0.65
N VAL A 3 17.18 -3.82 -0.84
CA VAL A 3 18.17 -4.89 -1.06
C VAL A 3 17.64 -5.85 -2.11
N GLY A 4 18.49 -6.31 -3.03
CA GLY A 4 18.12 -7.35 -4.01
C GLY A 4 17.21 -6.90 -5.16
N ILE A 5 16.95 -5.60 -5.29
CA ILE A 5 16.26 -5.02 -6.46
C ILE A 5 17.24 -4.83 -7.61
N LEU A 6 16.77 -5.11 -8.82
CA LEU A 6 17.48 -4.94 -10.08
C LEU A 6 16.65 -4.04 -10.99
N GLU A 7 17.32 -3.19 -11.77
CA GLU A 7 16.70 -2.37 -12.82
C GLU A 7 15.41 -1.65 -12.38
N PRO A 8 15.44 -0.83 -11.30
CA PRO A 8 14.26 -0.09 -10.88
C PRO A 8 13.86 0.91 -11.97
N HIS A 9 12.64 0.78 -12.45
CA HIS A 9 12.07 1.60 -13.50
C HIS A 9 10.93 2.44 -12.97
N ILE A 10 11.06 3.76 -13.11
CA ILE A 10 10.07 4.76 -12.67
C ILE A 10 9.63 5.53 -13.90
N HIS A 11 8.43 5.23 -14.38
CA HIS A 11 7.85 5.93 -15.51
C HIS A 11 7.47 7.37 -15.12
N PRO A 12 7.94 8.42 -15.84
CA PRO A 12 7.67 9.82 -15.49
C PRO A 12 6.18 10.19 -15.43
N THR A 13 5.32 9.44 -16.13
CA THR A 13 3.88 9.66 -16.20
C THR A 13 3.07 8.78 -15.24
N LEU A 14 3.68 7.72 -14.69
CA LEU A 14 3.03 6.82 -13.72
C LEU A 14 3.58 7.10 -12.33
N LEU A 15 3.15 8.23 -11.76
CA LEU A 15 3.67 8.76 -10.49
C LEU A 15 3.42 7.83 -9.27
N ASN A 16 2.57 6.82 -9.42
CA ASN A 16 2.17 5.87 -8.39
C ASN A 16 2.61 4.43 -8.67
N THR A 17 3.48 4.20 -9.66
CA THR A 17 3.96 2.87 -10.05
C THR A 17 5.48 2.85 -10.12
N VAL A 18 6.08 1.77 -9.60
CA VAL A 18 7.49 1.46 -9.74
C VAL A 18 7.60 0.00 -10.12
N GLU A 19 8.43 -0.29 -11.12
CA GLU A 19 8.72 -1.64 -11.58
C GLU A 19 10.18 -1.98 -11.25
N PHE A 20 10.47 -3.23 -10.96
CA PHE A 20 11.83 -3.70 -10.72
C PHE A 20 11.89 -5.21 -10.90
N LEU A 21 13.07 -5.70 -11.24
CA LEU A 21 13.38 -7.12 -11.28
C LEU A 21 13.97 -7.57 -9.95
N TRP A 22 13.82 -8.85 -9.62
CA TRP A 22 14.41 -9.45 -8.43
C TRP A 22 14.65 -10.94 -8.64
N ASP A 23 15.60 -11.48 -7.89
CA ASP A 23 15.90 -12.92 -7.89
C ASP A 23 15.03 -13.61 -6.83
N PRO A 24 14.09 -14.50 -7.21
CA PRO A 24 13.19 -15.16 -6.27
C PRO A 24 13.90 -16.11 -5.29
N THR A 25 15.16 -16.47 -5.58
CA THR A 25 15.98 -17.32 -4.71
C THR A 25 16.74 -16.54 -3.65
N LYS A 26 16.73 -15.20 -3.72
CA LYS A 26 17.46 -14.31 -2.82
C LYS A 26 16.52 -13.45 -1.98
N ARG A 27 17.00 -13.03 -0.81
CA ARG A 27 16.30 -12.05 0.02
C ARG A 27 16.20 -10.72 -0.71
N THR A 28 14.97 -10.24 -0.88
CA THR A 28 14.68 -8.96 -1.51
C THR A 28 13.84 -8.09 -0.58
N SER A 29 14.14 -6.79 -0.52
CA SER A 29 13.36 -5.79 0.21
C SER A 29 13.34 -4.47 -0.54
N VAL A 30 12.19 -3.79 -0.51
CA VAL A 30 12.01 -2.48 -1.13
C VAL A 30 11.62 -1.47 -0.07
N PHE A 31 12.31 -0.34 -0.07
CA PHE A 31 11.92 0.83 0.69
C PHE A 31 11.13 1.78 -0.21
N VAL A 32 9.87 2.06 0.15
CA VAL A 32 8.97 2.93 -0.61
C VAL A 32 8.64 4.17 0.21
N GLN A 33 8.74 5.35 -0.42
CA GLN A 33 8.33 6.61 0.17
C GLN A 33 7.05 7.11 -0.51
N VAL A 34 6.02 7.38 0.28
CA VAL A 34 4.74 7.92 -0.22
C VAL A 34 4.72 9.42 -0.01
N HIS A 35 4.60 10.18 -1.11
CA HIS A 35 4.73 11.64 -1.13
C HIS A 35 3.39 12.39 -1.08
N CYS A 36 2.33 11.74 -0.63
CA CYS A 36 1.01 12.34 -0.46
C CYS A 36 0.37 11.89 0.85
N ILE A 37 -0.51 12.70 1.40
CA ILE A 37 -1.12 12.46 2.71
C ILE A 37 -2.60 12.18 2.54
N SER A 38 -3.14 11.21 3.29
CA SER A 38 -4.51 10.74 3.14
C SER A 38 -5.58 11.83 3.29
N THR A 39 -5.30 12.92 4.03
CA THR A 39 -6.21 14.06 4.19
C THR A 39 -6.14 15.08 3.06
N GLU A 40 -5.18 14.97 2.14
CA GLU A 40 -5.12 15.85 0.95
C GLU A 40 -6.22 15.50 -0.07
N PHE A 41 -6.78 14.30 0.05
CA PHE A 41 -7.85 13.76 -0.82
C PHE A 41 -9.23 13.77 -0.14
N THR A 42 -9.40 14.53 0.94
CA THR A 42 -10.72 14.73 1.56
C THR A 42 -11.33 16.06 1.13
N LEU A 43 -12.67 16.13 1.09
CA LEU A 43 -13.39 17.31 0.59
C LEU A 43 -13.14 18.55 1.46
N ARG A 44 -12.90 18.38 2.76
CA ARG A 44 -12.69 19.50 3.69
C ARG A 44 -11.24 19.50 4.17
N LYS A 45 -10.58 20.64 4.01
CA LYS A 45 -9.21 20.86 4.51
C LYS A 45 -9.17 21.17 6.02
N ASN A 46 -10.30 21.06 6.70
CA ASN A 46 -10.40 21.33 8.14
C ASN A 46 -9.81 20.14 8.91
N GLY A 47 -9.03 20.43 9.96
CA GLY A 47 -8.46 19.39 10.80
C GLY A 47 -9.56 18.49 11.40
N GLY A 48 -9.36 17.17 11.34
CA GLY A 48 -10.23 16.17 11.96
C GLY A 48 -10.99 15.27 10.99
N GLU A 49 -11.01 15.55 9.69
CA GLU A 49 -11.62 14.65 8.71
C GLU A 49 -10.82 13.33 8.56
N LYS A 50 -11.54 12.22 8.37
CA LYS A 50 -10.93 10.90 8.18
C LYS A 50 -10.28 10.85 6.81
N GLY A 51 -8.94 10.84 6.78
CA GLY A 51 -8.18 10.71 5.52
C GLY A 51 -8.58 9.47 4.70
N VAL A 52 -8.54 9.61 3.38
CA VAL A 52 -8.82 8.54 2.41
C VAL A 52 -7.71 7.48 2.50
N PRO A 53 -8.05 6.18 2.72
CA PRO A 53 -7.05 5.12 2.71
C PRO A 53 -6.52 4.92 1.28
N PHE A 54 -5.22 4.69 1.16
CA PHE A 54 -4.61 4.30 -0.10
C PHE A 54 -4.40 2.80 -0.13
N ARG A 55 -4.27 2.22 -1.33
CA ARG A 55 -3.90 0.83 -1.52
C ARG A 55 -2.47 0.76 -2.03
N ILE A 56 -1.62 0.02 -1.32
CA ILE A 56 -0.38 -0.49 -1.91
C ILE A 56 -0.74 -1.83 -2.53
N GLN A 57 -0.46 -1.99 -3.82
CA GLN A 57 -0.60 -3.24 -4.54
C GLN A 57 0.74 -3.65 -5.10
N VAL A 58 1.04 -4.94 -5.03
CA VAL A 58 2.23 -5.56 -5.60
C VAL A 58 1.75 -6.62 -6.58
N ASP A 59 2.11 -6.41 -7.84
CA ASP A 59 1.82 -7.34 -8.93
C ASP A 59 3.14 -7.99 -9.37
N THR A 60 3.18 -9.31 -9.36
CA THR A 60 4.34 -10.10 -9.75
C THR A 60 4.12 -10.67 -11.14
N PHE A 61 5.09 -10.46 -12.01
CA PHE A 61 5.07 -10.97 -13.38
C PHE A 61 6.27 -11.85 -13.64
N ARG A 62 6.11 -12.81 -14.56
CA ARG A 62 7.20 -13.58 -15.15
C ARG A 62 7.53 -12.99 -16.51
N SER A 63 8.80 -12.63 -16.69
CA SER A 63 9.35 -12.33 -18.01
C SER A 63 9.87 -13.63 -18.62
N ASN A 64 9.38 -14.00 -19.80
CA ASN A 64 9.92 -15.11 -20.55
C ASN A 64 10.93 -14.56 -21.56
N GLU A 65 12.21 -14.92 -21.46
CA GLU A 65 13.26 -14.42 -22.38
C GLU A 65 13.01 -14.77 -23.86
N LYS A 66 12.09 -15.69 -24.15
CA LYS A 66 11.82 -16.23 -25.49
C LYS A 66 10.56 -15.66 -26.16
N ASP A 67 9.63 -15.10 -25.38
CA ASP A 67 8.41 -14.49 -25.89
C ASP A 67 8.35 -13.05 -25.35
N GLU A 68 7.98 -12.06 -26.17
CA GLU A 68 7.72 -10.69 -25.72
C GLU A 68 6.52 -10.59 -24.73
N HIS A 69 5.99 -11.73 -24.29
CA HIS A 69 4.84 -11.83 -23.42
C HIS A 69 5.25 -11.83 -21.94
N VAL A 70 4.68 -10.89 -21.19
CA VAL A 70 4.79 -10.81 -19.72
C VAL A 70 3.61 -11.56 -19.11
N GLU A 71 3.86 -12.66 -18.39
CA GLU A 71 2.82 -13.45 -17.71
C GLU A 71 2.58 -12.89 -16.31
N HIS A 72 1.35 -12.49 -15.99
CA HIS A 72 0.97 -12.13 -14.62
C HIS A 72 0.85 -13.39 -13.75
N LEU A 73 1.52 -13.39 -12.59
CA LEU A 73 1.54 -14.54 -11.68
C LEU A 73 0.68 -14.34 -10.44
N HIS A 74 0.77 -13.16 -9.82
CA HIS A 74 0.19 -12.93 -8.50
C HIS A 74 -0.03 -11.44 -8.22
N SER A 75 -1.08 -11.13 -7.46
CA SER A 75 -1.38 -9.79 -6.97
C SER A 75 -1.68 -9.85 -5.49
N ALA A 76 -1.08 -8.96 -4.71
CA ALA A 76 -1.44 -8.77 -3.30
C ALA A 76 -1.46 -7.30 -2.92
N SER A 77 -2.26 -6.95 -1.91
CA SER A 77 -2.42 -5.57 -1.49
C SER A 77 -2.65 -5.39 0.00
N CYS A 78 -2.45 -4.16 0.48
CA CYS A 78 -2.92 -3.71 1.78
C CYS A 78 -3.44 -2.28 1.71
N LEU A 79 -4.24 -1.91 2.70
CA LEU A 79 -4.67 -0.53 2.88
C LEU A 79 -3.68 0.19 3.80
N ILE A 80 -3.25 1.37 3.39
CA ILE A 80 -2.43 2.27 4.19
C ILE A 80 -3.16 3.59 4.42
N LYS A 81 -2.73 4.30 5.46
CA LYS A 81 -3.11 5.69 5.68
C LYS A 81 -1.86 6.49 5.94
N VAL A 82 -1.64 7.52 5.14
CA VAL A 82 -0.44 8.36 5.24
C VAL A 82 -0.78 9.59 6.06
N PHE A 83 0.06 9.87 7.05
CA PHE A 83 -0.10 10.97 7.98
C PHE A 83 1.04 11.97 7.80
N LYS A 84 0.81 13.22 8.24
CA LYS A 84 1.91 14.17 8.49
C LYS A 84 2.91 13.55 9.50
N PRO A 85 4.17 14.04 9.55
CA PRO A 85 5.18 13.53 10.48
C PRO A 85 4.66 13.38 11.92
N LYS A 86 5.01 12.28 12.60
CA LYS A 86 4.52 11.87 13.93
C LYS A 86 3.02 11.60 14.04
N GLY A 87 2.23 11.82 12.97
CA GLY A 87 0.80 11.60 12.97
C GLY A 87 0.42 10.12 13.07
N ALA A 88 1.19 9.24 12.42
CA ALA A 88 1.03 7.79 12.52
C ALA A 88 1.30 7.29 13.95
N ASP A 89 2.42 7.68 14.56
CA ASP A 89 2.79 7.29 15.93
C ASP A 89 1.74 7.74 16.94
N ARG A 90 1.29 8.99 16.83
CA ARG A 90 0.21 9.54 17.66
C ARG A 90 -1.08 8.73 17.48
N LYS A 91 -1.46 8.43 16.24
CA LYS A 91 -2.68 7.67 15.94
C LYS A 91 -2.60 6.26 16.52
N GLN A 92 -1.48 5.56 16.33
CA GLN A 92 -1.26 4.22 16.88
C GLN A 92 -1.32 4.23 18.42
N LYS A 93 -0.70 5.23 19.08
CA LYS A 93 -0.77 5.38 20.53
C LYS A 93 -2.21 5.59 21.01
N THR A 94 -2.93 6.54 20.41
CA THR A 94 -4.32 6.83 20.78
C THR A 94 -5.25 5.65 20.53
N ASP A 95 -5.07 4.92 19.43
CA ASP A 95 -5.90 3.75 19.12
C ASP A 95 -5.63 2.59 20.09
N ARG A 96 -4.36 2.35 20.43
CA ARG A 96 -3.99 1.35 21.44
C ARG A 96 -4.59 1.66 22.81
N GLU A 97 -4.42 2.90 23.30
CA GLU A 97 -5.00 3.34 24.59
C GLU A 97 -6.53 3.25 24.59
N LYS A 98 -7.17 3.48 23.45
CA LYS A 98 -8.63 3.35 23.30
C LYS A 98 -9.07 1.88 23.40
N ILE A 99 -8.38 0.97 22.72
CA ILE A 99 -8.70 -0.47 22.72
C ILE A 99 -8.44 -1.07 24.11
N GLU A 100 -7.36 -0.68 24.79
CA GLU A 100 -7.04 -1.19 26.14
C GLU A 100 -8.11 -0.85 27.19
N LYS A 101 -8.85 0.25 27.01
CA LYS A 101 -9.94 0.68 27.89
C LYS A 101 -11.28 0.00 27.60
N GLN A 102 -11.39 -0.77 26.51
CA GLN A 102 -12.62 -1.45 26.12
C GLN A 102 -12.77 -2.80 26.84
N SER A 103 -14.01 -3.29 26.94
CA SER A 103 -14.29 -4.64 27.46
C SER A 103 -13.69 -5.71 26.55
N LEU A 104 -13.46 -6.93 27.08
CA LEU A 104 -12.90 -8.03 26.30
C LEU A 104 -13.71 -8.31 25.02
N GLN A 105 -15.05 -8.32 25.13
CA GLN A 105 -15.97 -8.51 23.99
C GLN A 105 -15.87 -7.39 22.94
N GLU A 106 -15.63 -6.15 23.36
CA GLU A 106 -15.44 -5.02 22.44
C GLU A 106 -14.08 -5.12 21.73
N ARG A 107 -13.03 -5.55 22.44
CA ARG A 107 -11.66 -5.70 21.91
C ARG A 107 -11.58 -6.74 20.80
N GLU A 108 -12.34 -7.83 20.92
CA GLU A 108 -12.41 -8.90 19.89
C GLU A 108 -12.96 -8.42 18.54
N LYS A 109 -13.65 -7.27 18.50
CA LYS A 109 -14.14 -6.66 17.24
C LYS A 109 -13.04 -5.95 16.44
N TYR A 110 -11.88 -5.70 17.04
CA TYR A 110 -10.78 -4.97 16.40
C TYR A 110 -9.75 -5.92 15.80
N GLN A 111 -9.15 -5.50 14.68
CA GLN A 111 -8.04 -6.23 14.10
C GLN A 111 -6.82 -6.18 15.06
N PRO A 112 -6.14 -7.31 15.32
CA PRO A 112 -4.93 -7.32 16.11
C PRO A 112 -3.82 -6.47 15.48
N SER A 113 -2.97 -5.88 16.32
CA SER A 113 -1.76 -5.20 15.85
C SER A 113 -0.63 -6.21 15.66
N TYR A 114 0.08 -6.10 14.54
CA TYR A 114 1.23 -6.95 14.19
C TYR A 114 2.46 -6.07 13.92
N GLU A 115 3.66 -6.63 14.05
CA GLU A 115 4.92 -5.94 13.71
C GLU A 115 5.02 -5.63 12.22
N SER A 116 4.46 -6.52 11.39
CA SER A 116 4.41 -6.36 9.93
C SER A 116 2.98 -6.56 9.43
N THR A 117 2.63 -5.83 8.37
CA THR A 117 1.37 -6.02 7.64
C THR A 117 1.61 -7.02 6.53
N MET A 118 0.90 -8.14 6.57
CA MET A 118 0.87 -9.10 5.46
C MET A 118 -0.05 -8.57 4.36
N LEU A 119 0.44 -8.57 3.12
CA LEU A 119 -0.41 -8.27 1.97
C LEU A 119 -1.42 -9.40 1.79
N THR A 120 -2.65 -9.04 1.45
CA THR A 120 -3.72 -9.99 1.15
C THR A 120 -3.80 -10.21 -0.35
N GLU A 121 -3.93 -11.47 -0.78
CA GLU A 121 -4.10 -11.83 -2.19
C GLU A 121 -5.33 -11.15 -2.80
N VAL A 122 -5.19 -10.65 -4.02
CA VAL A 122 -6.26 -9.97 -4.77
C VAL A 122 -6.52 -10.75 -6.05
N ARG A 123 -7.78 -11.09 -6.31
CA ARG A 123 -8.16 -11.71 -7.59
C ARG A 123 -8.21 -10.62 -8.66
N VAL A 124 -7.37 -10.76 -9.70
CA VAL A 124 -7.28 -9.83 -10.85
C VAL A 124 -8.52 -9.86 -11.77
N LEU A 125 -9.52 -10.69 -11.45
CA LEU A 125 -10.80 -10.76 -12.16
C LEU A 125 -11.65 -9.47 -12.06
N PHE A 126 -11.29 -8.50 -11.23
CA PHE A 126 -11.87 -7.17 -11.27
C PHE A 126 -11.08 -6.29 -12.24
N LEU A 127 -11.59 -6.25 -13.48
CA LEU A 127 -11.39 -5.21 -14.49
C LEU A 127 -10.71 -3.95 -13.93
N PHE A 128 -9.53 -3.59 -14.45
CA PHE A 128 -8.97 -2.25 -14.27
C PHE A 128 -9.95 -1.23 -14.88
N ILE A 129 -10.96 -0.79 -14.12
CA ILE A 129 -11.61 0.48 -14.38
C ILE A 129 -10.58 1.51 -13.97
N ASN A 130 -9.74 1.91 -14.94
CA ASN A 130 -9.07 3.19 -14.90
C ASN A 130 -10.17 4.25 -14.72
N LEU A 131 -10.44 4.66 -13.48
CA LEU A 131 -11.09 5.93 -13.22
C LEU A 131 -10.08 7.01 -13.60
N HIS A 132 -9.92 7.23 -14.90
CA HIS A 132 -9.49 8.53 -15.37
C HIS A 132 -10.51 9.52 -14.83
N SER A 133 -10.08 10.33 -13.86
CA SER A 133 -10.80 11.56 -13.55
C SER A 133 -10.63 12.46 -14.76
N ASN A 134 -11.51 12.30 -15.74
CA ASN A 134 -11.94 13.45 -16.52
C ASN A 134 -12.65 14.36 -15.53
N ASN A 135 -12.03 15.48 -15.19
CA ASN A 135 -12.71 16.76 -15.21
C ASN A 135 -11.67 17.88 -15.21
N LEU A 136 -12.01 18.91 -15.98
CA LEU A 136 -11.36 20.21 -16.11
C LEU A 136 -11.02 20.87 -14.76
#